data_AF-A0A1F5N0G8-F1
#
_entry.id   AF-A0A1F5N0G8-F1
#
_cell.length_a   1.000
_cell.length_b   1.000
_cell.length_c   1.000
_cell.angle_alpha   90.00
_cell.angle_beta   90.00
_cell.angle_gamma   90.00
#
_symmetry.space_group_name_H-M   'P 1'
#
loop_
_entity.id
_entity.type
_entity.pdbx_description
1 polymer ?
#
loop_
_entity_poly.entity_id
_entity_poly.type
_entity_poly.pdbx_seq_one_letter_code
_entity_poly.pdbx_strand_id
1 'polypeptide(L)'
;MSDKLVDYLNLRHKPENINIKHRQSIGFQERVALWTTRLIGTMWAVYFAIFIMALWMLWQSSSDLPFDPYPFAFLLFIASALQLPLMSLIMVGQNLLGRHTEMRAEEEFKTTESIYKDIEKIFIHLDEQDKKLEQVITLLGRVQKK
;
A
#
# COMPACT_ATOMS: atom_id res chain seq x y z
N MET A 1 -20.59 33.03 -12.27
CA MET A 1 -19.55 32.35 -11.45
C MET A 1 -20.05 31.03 -10.88
N SER A 2 -21.33 30.94 -10.46
CA SER A 2 -21.93 29.73 -9.89
C SER A 2 -21.87 28.49 -10.82
N ASP A 3 -22.32 28.58 -12.08
CA ASP A 3 -22.41 27.40 -12.96
C ASP A 3 -21.06 26.75 -13.28
N LYS A 4 -20.03 27.55 -13.59
CA LYS A 4 -18.68 27.03 -13.86
C LYS A 4 -18.07 26.29 -12.67
N LEU A 5 -18.47 26.65 -11.46
CA LEU A 5 -17.98 26.05 -10.23
C LEU A 5 -18.71 24.73 -9.94
N VAL A 6 -20.02 24.67 -10.22
CA VAL A 6 -20.82 23.43 -10.16
C VAL A 6 -20.33 22.40 -11.19
N ASP A 7 -20.08 22.81 -12.43
CA ASP A 7 -19.52 21.94 -13.47
C ASP A 7 -18.17 21.37 -13.06
N TYR A 8 -17.30 22.21 -12.49
CA TYR A 8 -16.01 21.77 -11.99
C TYR A 8 -16.13 20.78 -10.83
N LEU A 9 -17.02 21.04 -9.87
CA LEU A 9 -17.27 20.13 -8.75
C LEU A 9 -17.81 18.77 -9.20
N ASN A 10 -18.52 18.72 -10.32
CA ASN A 10 -18.98 17.47 -10.93
C ASN A 10 -17.89 16.73 -11.70
N LEU A 11 -16.94 17.45 -12.30
CA LEU A 11 -15.83 16.90 -13.09
C LEU A 11 -14.60 16.50 -12.25
N ARG A 12 -14.49 16.99 -11.01
CA ARG A 12 -13.32 16.70 -10.17
C ARG A 12 -13.22 15.23 -9.79
N HIS A 13 -11.99 14.75 -9.61
CA HIS A 13 -11.72 13.39 -9.14
C HIS A 13 -12.33 13.20 -7.76
N LYS A 14 -13.14 12.15 -7.60
CA LYS A 14 -13.69 11.77 -6.29
C LYS A 14 -12.83 10.65 -5.72
N PRO A 15 -12.39 10.74 -4.46
CA PRO A 15 -11.58 9.68 -3.87
C PRO A 15 -12.39 8.39 -3.83
N GLU A 16 -11.90 7.36 -4.53
CA GLU A 16 -12.51 6.05 -4.55
C GLU A 16 -11.80 5.11 -3.57
N ASN A 17 -12.56 4.21 -2.96
CA ASN A 17 -11.99 3.21 -2.07
C ASN A 17 -11.39 2.06 -2.90
N ILE A 18 -10.10 2.20 -3.21
CA ILE A 18 -9.25 1.20 -3.88
C ILE A 18 -9.33 -0.22 -3.29
N ASN A 19 -9.62 -0.36 -1.99
CA ASN A 19 -9.71 -1.68 -1.36
C ASN A 19 -10.91 -2.48 -1.89
N ILE A 20 -11.98 -1.82 -2.32
CA ILE A 20 -13.19 -2.45 -2.83
C ILE A 20 -12.96 -2.91 -4.29
N LYS A 21 -12.33 -2.08 -5.12
CA LYS A 21 -11.93 -2.45 -6.50
C LYS A 21 -10.92 -3.59 -6.51
N HIS A 22 -9.94 -3.56 -5.61
CA HIS A 22 -8.90 -4.58 -5.56
C HIS A 22 -9.45 -5.98 -5.22
N ARG A 23 -10.47 -6.08 -4.35
CA ARG A 23 -11.05 -7.37 -3.95
C ARG A 23 -11.73 -8.12 -5.10
N GLN A 24 -12.08 -7.41 -6.17
CA GLN A 24 -12.74 -7.98 -7.35
C GLN A 24 -11.76 -8.52 -8.41
N SER A 25 -10.48 -8.13 -8.37
CA SER A 25 -9.47 -8.52 -9.38
C SER A 25 -8.47 -9.58 -8.90
N ILE A 26 -8.55 -10.04 -7.66
CA ILE A 26 -7.63 -11.08 -7.15
C ILE A 26 -8.03 -12.44 -7.75
N GLY A 27 -7.21 -12.94 -8.67
CA GLY A 27 -7.36 -14.28 -9.24
C GLY A 27 -7.18 -15.39 -8.20
N PHE A 28 -7.69 -16.60 -8.49
CA PHE A 28 -7.57 -17.75 -7.59
C PHE A 28 -6.12 -18.06 -7.19
N GLN A 29 -5.19 -17.95 -8.15
CA GLN A 29 -3.75 -18.17 -7.94
C GLN A 29 -3.13 -17.13 -7.00
N GLU A 30 -3.49 -15.84 -7.17
CA GLU A 30 -3.04 -14.77 -6.27
C GLU A 30 -3.60 -14.95 -4.85
N ARG A 31 -4.82 -15.49 -4.72
CA ARG A 31 -5.43 -15.78 -3.43
C ARG A 31 -4.68 -16.89 -2.67
N VAL A 32 -4.27 -17.94 -3.37
CA VAL A 32 -3.42 -19.01 -2.80
C VAL A 32 -2.07 -18.42 -2.41
N ALA A 33 -1.45 -17.61 -3.27
CA ALA A 33 -0.16 -16.97 -2.98
C ALA A 33 -0.24 -16.07 -1.73
N LEU A 34 -1.29 -15.25 -1.58
CA LEU A 34 -1.49 -14.41 -0.40
C LEU A 34 -1.73 -15.22 0.87
N TRP A 35 -2.50 -16.30 0.77
CA TRP A 35 -2.79 -17.15 1.91
C TRP A 35 -1.51 -17.84 2.41
N THR A 36 -0.74 -18.44 1.51
CA THR A 36 0.52 -19.08 1.85
C THR A 36 1.56 -18.06 2.35
N THR A 37 1.63 -16.87 1.75
CA THR A 37 2.51 -15.78 2.20
C THR A 37 2.12 -15.27 3.59
N ARG A 38 0.83 -15.19 3.93
CA ARG A 38 0.41 -14.81 5.29
C ARG A 38 0.74 -15.86 6.33
N LEU A 39 0.64 -17.14 5.99
CA LEU A 39 0.99 -18.23 6.91
C LEU A 39 2.51 -18.26 7.15
N ILE A 40 3.31 -18.21 6.08
CA ILE A 40 4.77 -18.32 6.15
C ILE A 40 5.44 -17.00 6.58
N GLY A 41 4.82 -15.86 6.28
CA GLY A 41 5.34 -14.52 6.59
C GLY A 41 5.15 -14.08 8.05
N THR A 42 4.59 -14.93 8.91
CA THR A 42 4.56 -14.66 10.35
C THR A 42 5.87 -15.08 11.01
N MET A 43 6.37 -14.29 11.97
CA MET A 43 7.58 -14.63 12.73
C MET A 43 7.48 -16.00 13.43
N TRP A 44 6.26 -16.44 13.73
CA TRP A 44 5.97 -17.76 14.28
C TRP A 44 6.44 -18.92 13.39
N ALA A 45 6.31 -18.81 12.06
CA ALA A 45 6.76 -19.84 11.14
C ALA A 45 8.29 -20.04 11.19
N VAL A 46 9.03 -18.93 11.36
CA VAL A 46 10.49 -18.96 11.50
C VAL A 46 10.90 -19.62 12.82
N TYR A 47 10.27 -19.25 13.93
CA TYR A 47 10.56 -19.89 15.22
C TYR A 47 10.25 -21.38 15.20
N PHE A 48 9.15 -21.77 14.57
CA PHE A 48 8.78 -23.19 14.41
C PHE A 48 9.79 -23.97 13.56
N ALA A 49 10.26 -23.39 12.44
CA ALA A 49 11.28 -24.01 11.60
C ALA A 49 12.61 -24.18 12.34
N ILE A 50 13.09 -23.15 13.04
CA ILE A 50 14.31 -23.21 13.85
C ILE A 50 14.16 -24.26 14.96
N PHE A 51 13.01 -24.30 15.63
CA PHE A 51 12.74 -25.27 16.68
C PHE A 51 12.78 -26.71 16.16
N ILE A 52 12.16 -27.00 15.01
CA ILE A 52 12.22 -28.33 14.39
C ILE A 52 13.65 -28.69 13.99
N MET A 53 14.39 -27.77 13.36
CA MET A 53 15.78 -28.01 12.96
C MET A 53 16.65 -28.30 14.20
N ALA A 54 16.51 -27.52 15.27
CA ALA A 54 17.23 -27.73 16.52
C ALA A 54 16.88 -29.07 17.16
N LEU A 55 15.59 -29.42 17.22
CA LEU A 55 15.13 -30.69 17.76
C LEU A 55 15.68 -31.89 16.96
N TRP A 56 15.69 -31.79 15.62
CA TRP A 56 16.25 -32.81 14.74
C TRP A 56 17.76 -32.97 14.96
N MET A 57 18.51 -31.87 14.98
CA MET A 57 19.96 -31.90 15.24
C MET A 57 20.29 -32.53 16.61
N LEU A 58 19.53 -32.20 17.66
CA LEU A 58 19.73 -32.75 19.00
C LEU A 58 19.40 -34.25 19.06
N TRP A 59 18.28 -34.67 18.48
CA TRP A 59 17.88 -36.08 18.40
C TRP A 59 18.93 -36.91 17.69
N GLN A 60 19.42 -36.37 16.58
CA GLN A 60 20.34 -37.01 15.67
C GLN A 60 21.77 -37.07 16.22
N SER A 61 22.17 -36.06 17.00
CA SER A 61 23.46 -36.05 17.71
C SER A 61 23.48 -36.96 18.95
N SER A 62 22.31 -37.30 19.50
CA SER A 62 22.20 -38.12 20.72
C SER A 62 21.91 -39.60 20.44
N SER A 63 21.69 -39.99 19.18
CA SER A 63 21.41 -41.37 18.79
C SER A 63 22.69 -42.16 18.52
N ASP A 64 22.79 -43.37 19.07
CA ASP A 64 23.94 -44.28 18.86
C ASP A 64 24.08 -44.77 17.40
N LEU A 65 22.97 -44.85 16.66
CA LEU A 65 22.96 -45.01 15.20
C LEU A 65 22.35 -43.77 14.53
N PRO A 66 23.17 -42.77 14.21
CA PRO A 66 22.71 -41.56 13.56
C PRO A 66 22.23 -41.86 12.11
N PHE A 67 20.95 -41.59 11.81
CA PHE A 67 20.38 -41.65 10.45
C PHE A 67 20.93 -40.58 9.47
N ASP A 68 21.08 -39.35 9.95
CA ASP A 68 21.67 -38.19 9.27
C ASP A 68 22.88 -37.60 10.05
N PRO A 69 24.08 -38.21 9.97
CA PRO A 69 25.25 -37.72 10.69
C PRO A 69 25.67 -36.31 10.24
N TYR A 70 26.37 -35.56 11.09
CA TYR A 70 26.95 -34.27 10.70
C TYR A 70 27.76 -34.43 9.41
N PRO A 71 27.48 -33.67 8.33
CA PRO A 71 26.88 -32.34 8.29
C PRO A 71 25.35 -32.26 8.04
N PHE A 72 24.58 -33.30 8.38
CA PHE A 72 23.12 -33.37 8.23
C PHE A 72 22.64 -33.23 6.77
N ALA A 73 23.11 -34.13 5.90
CA ALA A 73 22.81 -34.11 4.47
C ALA A 73 21.31 -34.21 4.17
N PHE A 74 20.54 -34.97 4.97
CA PHE A 74 19.10 -35.12 4.77
C PHE A 74 18.33 -33.85 5.16
N LEU A 75 18.68 -33.25 6.30
CA LEU A 75 18.13 -31.96 6.70
C LEU A 75 18.45 -30.87 5.67
N LEU A 76 19.70 -30.82 5.20
CA LEU A 76 20.13 -29.87 4.17
C LEU A 76 19.37 -30.09 2.85
N PHE A 77 19.15 -31.34 2.46
CA PHE A 77 18.37 -31.68 1.27
C PHE A 77 16.91 -31.18 1.38
N ILE A 78 16.24 -31.46 2.49
CA ILE A 78 14.86 -31.00 2.72
C ILE A 78 14.79 -29.47 2.74
N ALA A 79 15.71 -28.82 3.46
CA ALA A 79 15.75 -27.35 3.53
C ALA A 79 15.95 -26.74 2.14
N SER A 80 16.87 -27.29 1.34
CA SER A 80 17.15 -26.82 -0.02
C SER A 80 15.97 -27.05 -0.97
N ALA A 81 15.33 -28.22 -0.88
CA ALA A 81 14.16 -28.55 -1.69
C ALA A 81 12.97 -27.64 -1.38
N LEU A 82 12.78 -27.27 -0.11
CA LEU A 82 11.72 -26.34 0.31
C LEU A 82 12.04 -24.88 -0.01
N GLN A 83 13.32 -24.49 -0.02
CA GLN A 83 13.75 -23.10 -0.23
C GLN A 83 13.39 -22.56 -1.62
N LEU A 84 13.58 -23.35 -2.69
CA LEU A 84 13.30 -22.92 -4.07
C LEU A 84 11.83 -22.49 -4.27
N PRO A 85 10.81 -23.28 -3.90
CA PRO A 85 9.42 -22.84 -3.98
C PRO A 85 9.09 -21.73 -2.97
N LEU A 86 9.78 -21.66 -1.82
CA LEU A 86 9.61 -20.56 -0.88
C LEU A 86 10.01 -19.22 -1.49
N MET A 87 11.15 -19.16 -2.18
CA MET A 87 11.64 -17.93 -2.81
C MET A 87 10.69 -17.44 -3.90
N SER A 88 10.19 -18.32 -4.77
CA SER A 88 9.25 -17.93 -5.81
C SER A 88 7.92 -17.45 -5.23
N LEU A 89 7.43 -18.11 -4.17
CA LEU A 89 6.23 -17.69 -3.45
C LEU A 89 6.41 -16.30 -2.81
N ILE A 90 7.55 -16.06 -2.14
CA ILE A 90 7.88 -14.76 -1.54
C ILE A 90 7.90 -13.67 -2.63
N MET A 91 8.55 -13.93 -3.76
CA MET A 91 8.62 -12.97 -4.87
C MET A 91 7.23 -12.63 -5.43
N VAL A 92 6.35 -13.62 -5.61
CA VAL A 92 4.96 -13.38 -6.02
C VAL A 92 4.20 -12.60 -4.95
N GLY A 93 4.38 -12.94 -3.68
CA GLY A 93 3.78 -12.23 -2.55
C GLY A 93 4.20 -10.74 -2.51
N GLN A 94 5.48 -10.47 -2.74
CA GLN A 94 6.03 -9.12 -2.82
C GLN A 94 5.49 -8.34 -4.03
N ASN A 95 5.48 -8.95 -5.22
CA ASN A 95 4.93 -8.32 -6.43
C ASN A 95 3.45 -7.94 -6.25
N LEU A 96 2.68 -8.82 -5.59
CA LEU A 96 1.27 -8.58 -5.33
C LEU A 96 1.05 -7.46 -4.30
N LEU A 97 1.87 -7.41 -3.25
CA LEU A 97 1.84 -6.31 -2.28
C LEU A 97 2.27 -4.99 -2.94
N GLY A 98 3.28 -5.03 -3.81
CA GLY A 98 3.78 -3.90 -4.60
C GLY A 98 2.71 -3.30 -5.52
N ARG A 99 1.96 -4.16 -6.22
CA ARG A 99 0.85 -3.71 -7.09
C ARG A 99 -0.22 -2.98 -6.29
N HIS A 100 -0.55 -3.45 -5.08
CA HIS A 100 -1.51 -2.78 -4.20
C HIS A 100 -1.02 -1.41 -3.75
N THR A 101 0.26 -1.30 -3.38
CA THR A 101 0.87 -0.01 -3.02
C THR A 101 0.93 0.95 -4.20
N GLU A 102 1.16 0.47 -5.42
CA GLU A 102 1.20 1.28 -6.63
C GLU A 102 -0.20 1.82 -6.99
N MET A 103 -1.22 0.96 -7.04
CA MET A 103 -2.62 1.40 -7.25
C MET A 103 -3.06 2.40 -6.18
N ARG A 104 -2.61 2.20 -4.94
CA ARG A 104 -2.89 3.14 -3.86
C ARG A 104 -2.20 4.48 -4.07
N ALA A 105 -0.91 4.47 -4.42
CA ALA A 105 -0.14 5.68 -4.67
C ALA A 105 -0.71 6.47 -5.85
N GLU A 106 -1.20 5.79 -6.90
CA GLU A 106 -1.83 6.45 -8.05
C GLU A 106 -3.13 7.18 -7.66
N GLU A 107 -3.99 6.55 -6.86
CA GLU A 107 -5.22 7.19 -6.39
C GLU A 107 -4.96 8.31 -5.37
N GLU A 108 -3.96 8.14 -4.49
CA GLU A 108 -3.49 9.20 -3.60
C GLU A 108 -2.93 10.40 -4.41
N PHE A 109 -2.20 10.14 -5.50
CA PHE A 109 -1.69 11.16 -6.40
C PHE A 109 -2.82 11.94 -7.08
N LYS A 110 -3.80 11.26 -7.71
CA LYS A 110 -4.96 11.91 -8.37
C LYS A 110 -5.78 12.74 -7.38
N THR A 111 -5.98 12.22 -6.18
CA THR A 111 -6.70 12.94 -5.12
C THR A 111 -5.94 14.20 -4.73
N THR A 112 -4.63 14.11 -4.54
CA THR A 112 -3.76 15.24 -4.19
C THR A 112 -3.75 16.30 -5.30
N GLU A 113 -3.66 15.89 -6.57
CA GLU A 113 -3.74 16.80 -7.71
C GLU A 113 -5.07 17.57 -7.74
N SER A 114 -6.19 16.89 -7.47
CA SER A 114 -7.50 17.54 -7.38
C SER A 114 -7.55 18.55 -6.24
N ILE A 115 -6.97 18.23 -5.08
CA ILE A 115 -6.90 19.14 -3.94
C ILE A 115 -6.07 20.38 -4.28
N TYR A 116 -4.93 20.22 -4.97
CA TYR A 116 -4.12 21.36 -5.42
C TYR A 116 -4.93 22.31 -6.31
N LYS A 117 -5.68 21.77 -7.28
CA LYS A 117 -6.55 22.58 -8.16
C LYS A 117 -7.70 23.26 -7.40
N ASP A 118 -8.29 22.57 -6.41
CA ASP A 118 -9.31 23.14 -5.53
C ASP A 118 -8.73 24.34 -4.75
N ILE A 119 -7.52 24.21 -4.20
CA ILE A 119 -6.81 25.26 -3.46
C ILE A 119 -6.46 26.46 -4.36
N GLU A 120 -5.95 26.21 -5.57
CA GLU A 120 -5.65 27.27 -6.55
C GLU A 120 -6.89 28.12 -6.84
N LYS A 121 -8.04 27.48 -7.03
CA LYS A 121 -9.30 28.18 -7.26
C LYS A 121 -9.76 28.99 -6.05
N ILE A 122 -9.55 28.45 -4.84
CA ILE A 122 -9.83 29.21 -3.60
C ILE A 122 -8.95 30.46 -3.56
N PHE A 123 -7.65 30.36 -3.87
CA PHE A 123 -6.76 31.53 -3.90
C PHE A 123 -7.20 32.58 -4.92
N ILE A 124 -7.54 32.18 -6.14
CA ILE A 124 -8.06 33.10 -7.16
C ILE A 124 -9.32 33.81 -6.66
N HIS A 125 -10.22 33.07 -6.01
CA HIS A 125 -11.47 33.63 -5.51
C HIS A 125 -11.27 34.60 -4.35
N LEU A 126 -10.30 34.30 -3.47
CA LEU A 126 -9.92 35.21 -2.37
C LEU A 126 -9.32 36.51 -2.93
N ASP A 127 -8.43 36.44 -3.92
CA ASP A 127 -7.87 37.64 -4.58
C ASP A 127 -8.96 38.48 -5.27
N GLU A 128 -9.94 37.84 -5.92
CA GLU A 128 -11.10 38.54 -6.48
C GLU A 128 -11.98 39.20 -5.41
N GLN A 129 -12.13 38.58 -4.24
CA GLN A 129 -12.85 39.15 -3.10
C GLN A 129 -12.10 40.34 -2.51
N ASP A 130 -10.79 40.24 -2.32
CA ASP A 130 -9.94 41.33 -1.81
C ASP A 130 -10.02 42.57 -2.70
N LYS A 131 -9.95 42.40 -4.03
CA LYS A 131 -10.11 43.50 -5.00
C LYS A 131 -11.47 44.19 -4.90
N LYS A 132 -12.55 43.43 -4.66
CA LYS A 132 -13.89 44.01 -4.48
C LYS A 132 -14.00 44.77 -3.17
N LEU A 133 -13.40 44.25 -2.09
CA LEU A 133 -13.36 44.92 -0.79
C LEU A 133 -12.62 46.27 -0.90
N GLU A 134 -11.49 46.33 -1.60
CA GLU A 134 -10.77 47.59 -1.85
C GLU A 134 -11.62 48.63 -2.62
N GLN A 135 -12.38 48.17 -3.62
CA GLN A 135 -13.31 49.05 -4.36
C GLN A 135 -14.40 49.61 -3.44
N VAL A 136 -14.99 48.78 -2.58
CA VAL A 136 -16.02 49.20 -1.62
C VAL A 136 -15.44 50.21 -0.62
N ILE A 137 -14.24 49.95 -0.07
CA ILE A 137 -13.55 50.88 0.84
C ILE A 137 -13.32 52.23 0.15
N THR A 138 -12.86 52.21 -1.11
CA THR A 138 -12.63 53.43 -1.89
C THR A 138 -13.92 54.23 -2.14
N LEU A 139 -15.03 53.54 -2.42
CA LEU A 139 -16.34 54.17 -2.63
C LEU A 139 -16.86 54.80 -1.33
N LEU A 140 -16.77 54.08 -0.20
CA LEU A 140 -17.18 54.60 1.10
C LEU A 140 -16.37 55.85 1.50
N GLY A 141 -15.05 55.83 1.30
CA GLY A 141 -14.18 56.99 1.55
C GLY A 141 -14.53 58.22 0.69
N ARG A 142 -15.07 58.03 -0.52
CA ARG A 142 -15.58 59.13 -1.35
C ARG A 142 -16.92 59.68 -0.87
N VAL A 143 -17.82 58.81 -0.40
CA VAL A 143 -19.12 59.23 0.15
C VAL A 143 -18.95 60.03 1.43
N GLN A 144 -18.01 59.64 2.30
CA GLN A 144 -17.76 60.32 3.57
C GLN A 144 -17.09 61.71 3.42
N LYS A 145 -16.61 62.05 2.21
CA LYS A 145 -16.02 63.36 1.89
C LYS A 145 -17.03 64.37 1.31
N LYS A 146 -18.29 63.99 1.11
CA LYS A 146 -19.41 64.88 0.74
C LYS A 146 -20.25 65.21 1.96
#